data_AF-A0A1Q6RER2-F1
#
_entry.id   AF-A0A1Q6RER2-F1
#
_cell.length_a   1.000
_cell.length_b   1.000
_cell.length_c   1.000
_cell.angle_alpha   90.00
_cell.angle_beta   90.00
_cell.angle_gamma   90.00
#
_symmetry.space_group_name_H-M   'P 1'
#
loop_
_entity.id
_entity.type
_entity.pdbx_description
1 polymer ?
#
loop_
_entity_poly.entity_id
_entity_poly.type
_entity_poly.pdbx_seq_one_letter_code
_entity_poly.pdbx_strand_id
1 'polypeptide(L)'
;MYQIYYRDTFYCGLPEAEAAEKLLAGLKALLNMPNAEEALLTERLHAVFEAEGYHALFGKTQGYYGPYVWRETVPTAYQVELPNGTAEYTVNILKGFVFRSWMDYLTFGRFGTGGWASPDGTINCIEQAYDFESERFLVSLLKHEAQHTVDMKQFPGITPAELEYRAKLVGLLQKFLPEADESRTGDSHAMASARIKREFADTDQRSLSCVQARALELLHAHTDEMEEKYGKQKAVSGG
;
A
#
# COMPACT_ATOMS: atom_id res chain seq x y z
N MET A 1 -18.22 13.94 -7.31
CA MET A 1 -17.29 14.85 -6.59
C MET A 1 -15.84 14.44 -6.79
N TYR A 2 -15.41 13.23 -6.39
CA TYR A 2 -14.04 12.74 -6.66
C TYR A 2 -13.65 12.77 -8.16
N GLN A 3 -14.55 12.39 -9.06
CA GLN A 3 -14.30 12.50 -10.50
C GLN A 3 -14.06 13.95 -10.98
N ILE A 4 -14.73 14.93 -10.35
CA ILE A 4 -14.52 16.36 -10.63
C ILE A 4 -13.15 16.77 -10.10
N TYR A 5 -12.77 16.35 -8.89
CA TYR A 5 -11.43 16.54 -8.36
C TYR A 5 -10.36 15.96 -9.30
N TYR A 6 -10.54 14.76 -9.83
CA TYR A 6 -9.60 14.16 -10.79
C TYR A 6 -9.52 14.95 -12.10
N ARG A 7 -10.67 15.38 -12.62
CA ARG A 7 -10.72 16.25 -13.80
C ARG A 7 -9.92 17.52 -13.56
N ASP A 8 -10.21 18.21 -12.45
CA ASP A 8 -9.64 19.51 -12.16
C ASP A 8 -8.12 19.42 -11.95
N THR A 9 -7.66 18.41 -11.21
CA THR A 9 -6.24 18.17 -10.95
C THR A 9 -5.47 17.72 -12.19
N PHE A 10 -5.91 16.65 -12.86
CA PHE A 10 -5.10 15.99 -13.89
C PHE A 10 -5.36 16.47 -15.32
N TYR A 11 -6.56 16.97 -15.62
CA TYR A 11 -6.91 17.40 -16.97
C TYR A 11 -6.96 18.91 -17.12
N CYS A 12 -7.46 19.63 -16.11
CA CYS A 12 -7.51 21.09 -16.13
C CYS A 12 -6.24 21.74 -15.56
N GLY A 13 -5.35 20.97 -14.93
CA GLY A 13 -4.07 21.45 -14.41
C GLY A 13 -4.21 22.38 -13.19
N LEU A 14 -5.31 22.26 -12.44
CA LEU A 14 -5.46 22.99 -11.19
C LEU A 14 -4.46 22.45 -10.15
N PRO A 15 -3.83 23.31 -9.33
CA PRO A 15 -2.99 22.83 -8.23
C PRO A 15 -3.75 21.87 -7.32
N GLU A 16 -3.12 20.75 -6.93
CA GLU A 16 -3.77 19.68 -6.16
C GLU A 16 -4.43 20.22 -4.88
N ALA A 17 -3.76 21.13 -4.17
CA ALA A 17 -4.27 21.75 -2.96
C ALA A 17 -5.58 22.53 -3.21
N GLU A 18 -5.67 23.29 -4.30
CA GLU A 18 -6.89 24.02 -4.66
C GLU A 18 -8.03 23.07 -5.07
N ALA A 19 -7.72 22.01 -5.81
CA ALA A 19 -8.69 20.98 -6.17
C ALA A 19 -9.18 20.22 -4.92
N ALA A 20 -8.28 19.92 -3.99
CA ALA A 20 -8.58 19.27 -2.72
C ALA A 20 -9.49 20.13 -1.84
N GLU A 21 -9.23 21.44 -1.73
CA GLU A 21 -10.11 22.37 -1.00
C GLU A 21 -11.53 22.36 -1.57
N LYS A 22 -11.68 22.39 -2.90
CA LYS A 22 -13.00 22.30 -3.56
C LYS A 22 -13.70 20.98 -3.28
N LEU A 23 -12.97 19.86 -3.33
CA LEU A 23 -13.49 18.54 -3.01
C LEU A 23 -14.02 18.50 -1.57
N LEU A 24 -13.20 18.91 -0.60
CA LEU A 24 -13.54 18.89 0.82
C LEU A 24 -14.70 19.84 1.13
N ALA A 25 -14.68 21.06 0.61
CA ALA A 25 -15.77 22.03 0.79
C ALA A 25 -17.10 21.47 0.25
N GLY A 26 -17.07 20.83 -0.91
CA GLY A 26 -18.25 20.21 -1.47
C GLY A 26 -18.75 19.00 -0.67
N LEU A 27 -17.86 18.15 -0.14
CA LEU A 27 -18.23 17.00 0.69
C LEU A 27 -18.84 17.46 2.01
N LYS A 28 -18.27 18.50 2.63
CA LYS A 28 -18.83 19.17 3.81
C LYS A 28 -20.22 19.74 3.54
N ALA A 29 -20.40 20.41 2.40
CA ALA A 29 -21.71 20.93 2.00
C ALA A 29 -22.74 19.81 1.80
N LEU A 30 -22.36 18.71 1.13
CA LEU A 30 -23.23 17.56 0.91
C LEU A 30 -23.74 16.94 2.23
N LEU A 31 -22.88 16.90 3.25
CA LEU A 31 -23.21 16.34 4.56
C LEU A 31 -23.75 17.38 5.56
N ASN A 32 -23.96 18.64 5.14
CA ASN A 32 -24.37 19.76 5.99
C ASN A 32 -23.41 20.00 7.18
N MET A 33 -22.11 19.89 6.95
CA MET A 33 -21.05 19.99 7.96
C MET A 33 -19.96 21.00 7.55
N PRO A 34 -20.29 22.29 7.35
CA PRO A 34 -19.38 23.28 6.74
C PRO A 34 -18.06 23.49 7.51
N ASN A 35 -18.09 23.33 8.83
CA ASN A 35 -16.94 23.56 9.71
C ASN A 35 -16.27 22.27 10.19
N ALA A 36 -16.66 21.10 9.68
CA ALA A 36 -16.07 19.85 10.13
C ALA A 36 -14.60 19.75 9.74
N GLU A 37 -13.79 19.26 10.68
CA GLU A 37 -12.45 18.79 10.39
C GLU A 37 -12.51 17.53 9.51
N GLU A 38 -11.41 17.26 8.81
CA GLU A 38 -11.34 16.16 7.84
C GLU A 38 -11.54 14.78 8.47
N ALA A 39 -11.07 14.58 9.71
CA ALA A 39 -11.28 13.34 10.45
C ALA A 39 -12.76 13.07 10.70
N LEU A 40 -13.49 14.07 11.21
CA LEU A 40 -14.94 13.97 11.45
C LEU A 40 -15.73 13.85 10.13
N LEU A 41 -15.29 14.54 9.08
CA LEU A 41 -15.88 14.40 7.73
C LEU A 41 -15.73 12.97 7.22
N THR A 42 -14.55 12.38 7.40
CA THR A 42 -14.23 11.00 6.98
C THR A 42 -15.08 9.99 7.75
N GLU A 43 -15.17 10.12 9.07
CA GLU A 43 -16.05 9.29 9.91
C GLU A 43 -17.50 9.35 9.43
N ARG A 44 -18.00 10.57 9.12
CA ARG A 44 -19.37 10.73 8.63
C ARG A 44 -19.55 10.11 7.24
N LEU A 45 -18.57 10.23 6.36
CA LEU A 45 -18.60 9.59 5.05
C LEU A 45 -18.66 8.07 5.18
N HIS A 46 -17.85 7.46 6.06
CA HIS A 46 -17.94 6.03 6.35
C HIS A 46 -19.36 5.62 6.74
N ALA A 47 -19.97 6.30 7.71
CA ALA A 47 -21.32 5.99 8.17
C ALA A 47 -22.38 6.09 7.06
N VAL A 48 -22.22 7.03 6.12
CA VAL A 48 -23.15 7.17 4.97
C VAL A 48 -23.00 6.00 4.00
N PHE A 49 -21.77 5.60 3.66
CA PHE A 49 -21.57 4.46 2.76
C PHE A 49 -22.01 3.13 3.41
N GLU A 50 -21.74 2.96 4.70
CA GLU A 50 -22.20 1.77 5.45
C GLU A 50 -23.73 1.67 5.51
N ALA A 51 -24.43 2.78 5.72
CA ALA A 51 -25.89 2.81 5.71
C ALA A 51 -26.49 2.38 4.34
N GLU A 52 -25.74 2.60 3.25
CA GLU A 52 -26.10 2.19 1.89
C GLU A 52 -25.56 0.79 1.52
N GLY A 53 -24.98 0.06 2.48
CA GLY A 53 -24.48 -1.31 2.30
C GLY A 53 -23.14 -1.40 1.58
N TYR A 54 -22.30 -0.37 1.67
CA TYR A 54 -20.93 -0.37 1.13
C TYR A 54 -19.89 -0.27 2.24
N HIS A 55 -18.74 -0.89 1.98
CA HIS A 55 -17.51 -0.58 2.68
C HIS A 55 -16.78 0.53 1.93
N ALA A 56 -16.09 1.39 2.69
CA ALA A 56 -15.27 2.46 2.11
C ALA A 56 -13.97 2.64 2.89
N LEU A 57 -12.92 3.06 2.20
CA LEU A 57 -11.67 3.56 2.76
C LEU A 57 -11.40 4.92 2.12
N PHE A 58 -11.33 5.95 2.96
CA PHE A 58 -11.02 7.32 2.54
C PHE A 58 -9.57 7.68 2.88
N GLY A 59 -9.08 8.73 2.22
CA GLY A 59 -7.73 9.25 2.43
C GLY A 59 -7.05 9.55 1.10
N LYS A 60 -5.72 9.69 1.18
CA LYS A 60 -4.87 9.96 0.02
C LYS A 60 -4.04 8.74 -0.35
N THR A 61 -3.88 8.49 -1.64
CA THR A 61 -2.92 7.53 -2.19
C THR A 61 -1.97 8.29 -3.10
N GLN A 62 -0.67 8.24 -2.83
CA GLN A 62 0.36 9.01 -3.57
C GLN A 62 0.04 10.52 -3.68
N GLY A 63 -0.46 11.10 -2.59
CA GLY A 63 -0.74 12.54 -2.50
C GLY A 63 -2.13 12.99 -2.97
N TYR A 64 -2.90 12.12 -3.62
CA TYR A 64 -4.22 12.47 -4.16
C TYR A 64 -5.35 11.76 -3.40
N TYR A 65 -6.44 12.48 -3.15
CA TYR A 65 -7.64 11.90 -2.54
C TYR A 65 -8.26 10.84 -3.44
N GLY A 66 -8.53 9.65 -2.92
CA GLY A 66 -9.31 8.71 -3.70
C GLY A 66 -9.83 7.54 -2.90
N PRO A 67 -11.17 7.45 -2.73
CA PRO A 67 -11.73 6.42 -1.89
C PRO A 67 -11.68 5.08 -2.62
N TYR A 68 -11.57 4.04 -1.83
CA TYR A 68 -11.86 2.68 -2.25
C TYR A 68 -13.26 2.38 -1.72
N VAL A 69 -14.19 1.98 -2.60
CA VAL A 69 -15.58 1.68 -2.24
C VAL A 69 -15.96 0.33 -2.84
N TRP A 70 -16.39 -0.60 -2.00
CA TRP A 70 -16.71 -1.97 -2.38
C TRP A 70 -17.89 -2.51 -1.60
N ARG A 71 -18.41 -3.68 -2.00
CA ARG A 71 -19.67 -4.23 -1.46
C ARG A 71 -19.45 -5.29 -0.40
N GLU A 72 -18.47 -6.16 -0.60
CA GLU A 72 -18.31 -7.36 0.22
C GLU A 72 -16.85 -7.55 0.61
N THR A 73 -16.65 -7.90 1.88
CA THR A 73 -15.36 -8.31 2.42
C THR A 73 -15.45 -9.76 2.83
N VAL A 74 -14.63 -10.63 2.23
CA VAL A 74 -14.58 -12.07 2.56
C VAL A 74 -13.24 -12.40 3.22
N PRO A 75 -13.19 -12.53 4.56
CA PRO A 75 -11.98 -12.94 5.26
C PRO A 75 -11.61 -14.37 4.90
N THR A 76 -10.38 -14.59 4.45
CA THR A 76 -9.87 -15.89 4.02
C THR A 76 -8.49 -16.11 4.64
N ALA A 77 -8.25 -17.28 5.23
CA ALA A 77 -6.95 -17.61 5.81
C ALA A 77 -5.97 -18.11 4.72
N TYR A 78 -4.75 -17.57 4.73
CA TYR A 78 -3.65 -18.02 3.86
C TYR A 78 -2.41 -18.31 4.70
N GLN A 79 -1.76 -19.44 4.41
CA GLN A 79 -0.42 -19.73 4.93
C GLN A 79 0.62 -19.06 4.03
N VAL A 80 1.43 -18.17 4.59
CA VAL A 80 2.44 -17.40 3.84
C VAL A 80 3.82 -17.75 4.37
N GLU A 81 4.68 -18.21 3.47
CA GLU A 81 6.08 -18.50 3.74
C GLU A 81 6.95 -17.26 3.50
N LEU A 82 7.50 -16.72 4.59
CA LEU A 82 8.50 -15.66 4.61
C LEU A 82 9.88 -16.26 4.95
N PRO A 83 10.99 -15.52 4.71
CA PRO A 83 12.34 -16.03 4.96
C PRO A 83 12.59 -16.54 6.40
N ASN A 84 11.91 -15.95 7.38
CA ASN A 84 12.07 -16.29 8.80
C ASN A 84 11.06 -17.31 9.33
N GLY A 85 10.15 -17.81 8.47
CA GLY A 85 9.15 -18.80 8.86
C GLY A 85 7.83 -18.68 8.10
N THR A 86 6.94 -19.64 8.36
CA THR A 86 5.58 -19.65 7.81
C THR A 86 4.58 -19.22 8.89
N ALA A 87 3.64 -18.36 8.51
CA ALA A 87 2.56 -17.92 9.39
C ALA A 87 1.23 -17.83 8.63
N GLU A 88 0.14 -17.93 9.40
CA GLU A 88 -1.21 -17.70 8.87
C GLU A 88 -1.54 -16.22 8.86
N TYR A 89 -2.13 -15.75 7.76
CA TYR A 89 -2.61 -14.39 7.60
C TYR A 89 -4.10 -14.41 7.23
N THR A 90 -4.85 -13.50 7.83
CA THR A 90 -6.20 -13.18 7.36
C THR A 90 -6.07 -12.25 6.17
N VAL A 91 -6.58 -12.69 5.02
CA VAL A 91 -6.68 -11.90 3.80
C VAL A 91 -8.15 -11.59 3.54
N ASN A 92 -8.51 -10.33 3.69
CA ASN A 92 -9.80 -9.79 3.32
C ASN A 92 -9.89 -9.67 1.79
N ILE A 93 -10.63 -10.58 1.15
CA ILE A 93 -10.92 -10.50 -0.27
C ILE A 93 -12.05 -9.49 -0.49
N LEU A 94 -11.70 -8.36 -1.08
CA LEU A 94 -12.59 -7.21 -1.31
C LEU A 94 -13.25 -7.33 -2.68
N LYS A 95 -14.58 -7.42 -2.71
CA LYS A 95 -15.37 -7.73 -3.90
C LYS A 95 -16.39 -6.64 -4.23
N GLY A 96 -16.77 -6.60 -5.52
CA GLY A 96 -17.83 -5.72 -6.00
C GLY A 96 -17.47 -4.23 -5.90
N PHE A 97 -16.24 -3.87 -6.27
CA PHE A 97 -15.79 -2.49 -6.26
C PHE A 97 -16.69 -1.59 -7.13
N VAL A 98 -17.05 -0.45 -6.55
CA VAL A 98 -17.75 0.66 -7.23
C VAL A 98 -16.78 1.78 -7.57
N PHE A 99 -15.73 1.97 -6.76
CA PHE A 99 -14.71 2.99 -6.99
C PHE A 99 -13.35 2.56 -6.45
N ARG A 100 -12.28 2.71 -7.24
CA ARG A 100 -10.93 2.21 -6.94
C ARG A 100 -9.86 3.32 -6.97
N SER A 101 -10.20 4.46 -6.37
CA SER A 101 -9.31 5.63 -6.29
C SER A 101 -8.92 6.22 -7.66
N TRP A 102 -7.97 7.14 -7.65
CA TRP A 102 -7.66 8.03 -8.78
C TRP A 102 -6.95 7.31 -9.93
N MET A 103 -6.01 6.40 -9.64
CA MET A 103 -5.20 5.74 -10.67
C MET A 103 -6.05 4.80 -11.52
N ASP A 104 -6.98 4.07 -10.89
CA ASP A 104 -7.95 3.23 -11.60
C ASP A 104 -8.83 4.08 -12.51
N TYR A 105 -9.34 5.21 -11.99
CA TYR A 105 -10.17 6.12 -12.76
C TYR A 105 -9.44 6.72 -13.98
N LEU A 106 -8.23 7.25 -13.80
CA LEU A 106 -7.47 7.87 -14.90
C LEU A 106 -7.04 6.88 -15.98
N THR A 107 -6.88 5.61 -15.61
CA THR A 107 -6.34 4.58 -16.48
C THR A 107 -7.42 3.59 -16.96
N PHE A 108 -8.68 3.91 -16.70
CA PHE A 108 -9.84 3.08 -17.07
C PHE A 108 -9.69 1.63 -16.58
N GLY A 109 -9.23 1.47 -15.34
CA GLY A 109 -9.05 0.17 -14.68
C GLY A 109 -7.74 -0.55 -15.01
N ARG A 110 -6.84 0.05 -15.80
CA ARG A 110 -5.57 -0.59 -16.18
C ARG A 110 -4.57 -0.66 -15.03
N PHE A 111 -4.51 0.39 -14.21
CA PHE A 111 -3.60 0.50 -13.07
C PHE A 111 -4.36 0.90 -11.82
N GLY A 112 -3.98 0.35 -10.68
CA GLY A 112 -4.57 0.67 -9.39
C GLY A 112 -3.87 -0.12 -8.28
N THR A 113 -4.16 0.21 -7.03
CA THR A 113 -3.71 -0.62 -5.90
C THR A 113 -4.30 -2.02 -6.02
N GLY A 114 -3.46 -3.04 -5.75
CA GLY A 114 -3.88 -4.44 -5.73
C GLY A 114 -4.30 -4.91 -4.34
N GLY A 115 -3.63 -4.43 -3.31
CA GLY A 115 -3.93 -4.72 -1.91
C GLY A 115 -3.08 -3.87 -0.98
N TRP A 116 -3.26 -4.06 0.32
CA TRP A 116 -2.49 -3.39 1.36
C TRP A 116 -2.59 -4.13 2.70
N ALA A 117 -1.55 -4.05 3.52
CA ALA A 117 -1.58 -4.44 4.93
C ALA A 117 -2.24 -3.35 5.80
N SER A 118 -3.16 -3.77 6.67
CA SER A 118 -3.72 -2.94 7.74
C SER A 118 -2.81 -2.95 8.98
N PRO A 119 -2.88 -1.92 9.86
CA PRO A 119 -2.07 -1.84 11.08
C PRO A 119 -2.26 -3.02 12.06
N ASP A 120 -3.41 -3.69 12.01
CA ASP A 120 -3.72 -4.87 12.82
C ASP A 120 -3.11 -6.18 12.29
N GLY A 121 -2.45 -6.12 11.12
CA GLY A 121 -1.86 -7.29 10.45
C GLY A 121 -2.77 -7.96 9.43
N THR A 122 -4.00 -7.47 9.23
CA THR A 122 -4.90 -7.99 8.20
C THR A 122 -4.44 -7.54 6.81
N ILE A 123 -4.40 -8.45 5.84
CA ILE A 123 -4.10 -8.11 4.44
C ILE A 123 -5.41 -7.85 3.71
N ASN A 124 -5.53 -6.76 2.97
CA ASN A 124 -6.70 -6.48 2.14
C ASN A 124 -6.31 -6.67 0.67
N CYS A 125 -7.09 -7.46 -0.06
CA CYS A 125 -6.81 -7.80 -1.45
C CYS A 125 -8.02 -7.45 -2.33
N ILE A 126 -7.79 -6.68 -3.38
CA ILE A 126 -8.82 -6.41 -4.39
C ILE A 126 -8.96 -7.62 -5.30
N GLU A 127 -10.12 -8.30 -5.26
CA GLU A 127 -10.38 -9.53 -6.01
C GLU A 127 -10.08 -9.36 -7.51
N GLN A 128 -10.55 -8.27 -8.11
CA GLN A 128 -10.41 -8.00 -9.54
C GLN A 128 -8.95 -7.82 -10.01
N ALA A 129 -7.99 -7.63 -9.09
CA ALA A 129 -6.60 -7.40 -9.43
C ALA A 129 -5.79 -8.71 -9.60
N TYR A 130 -6.35 -9.86 -9.18
CA TYR A 130 -5.58 -11.09 -9.05
C TYR A 130 -6.34 -12.33 -9.52
N ASP A 131 -5.57 -13.25 -10.09
CA ASP A 131 -5.88 -14.68 -10.08
C ASP A 131 -5.23 -15.27 -8.82
N PHE A 132 -6.03 -15.90 -7.95
CA PHE A 132 -5.59 -16.38 -6.64
C PHE A 132 -4.69 -17.62 -6.70
N GLU A 133 -4.57 -18.27 -7.85
CA GLU A 133 -3.60 -19.35 -8.06
C GLU A 133 -2.28 -18.84 -8.67
N SER A 134 -2.25 -17.57 -9.10
CA SER A 134 -1.09 -17.00 -9.78
C SER A 134 0.04 -16.61 -8.83
N GLU A 135 1.28 -16.66 -9.32
CA GLU A 135 2.45 -16.12 -8.62
C GLU A 135 2.29 -14.63 -8.29
N ARG A 136 1.54 -13.89 -9.11
CA ARG A 136 1.26 -12.47 -8.85
C ARG A 136 0.49 -12.29 -7.54
N PHE A 137 -0.38 -13.22 -7.20
CA PHE A 137 -1.06 -13.21 -5.91
C PHE A 137 -0.20 -13.85 -4.82
N LEU A 138 0.15 -15.13 -5.00
CA LEU A 138 0.78 -15.96 -3.97
C LEU A 138 2.17 -15.47 -3.54
N VAL A 139 2.92 -14.87 -4.48
CA VAL A 139 4.27 -14.37 -4.23
C VAL A 139 4.26 -12.85 -4.16
N SER A 140 3.80 -12.17 -5.21
CA SER A 140 3.96 -10.71 -5.28
C SER A 140 3.10 -9.96 -4.27
N LEU A 141 1.83 -10.33 -4.07
CA LEU A 141 0.98 -9.66 -3.09
C LEU A 141 1.19 -10.26 -1.70
N LEU A 142 0.91 -11.56 -1.54
CA LEU A 142 0.85 -12.16 -0.20
C LEU A 142 2.17 -12.03 0.56
N LYS A 143 3.31 -12.35 -0.07
CA LYS A 143 4.60 -12.24 0.63
C LYS A 143 5.00 -10.78 0.88
N HIS A 144 4.67 -9.87 -0.03
CA HIS A 144 4.95 -8.44 0.13
C HIS A 144 4.17 -7.85 1.30
N GLU A 145 2.84 -8.02 1.30
CA GLU A 145 1.99 -7.50 2.36
C GLU A 145 2.24 -8.22 3.70
N ALA A 146 2.49 -9.54 3.69
CA ALA A 146 2.90 -10.25 4.90
C ALA A 146 4.22 -9.71 5.46
N GLN A 147 5.20 -9.38 4.62
CA GLN A 147 6.44 -8.78 5.08
C GLN A 147 6.20 -7.38 5.70
N HIS A 148 5.30 -6.56 5.15
CA HIS A 148 4.88 -5.32 5.80
C HIS A 148 4.34 -5.55 7.21
N THR A 149 3.44 -6.54 7.39
CA THR A 149 2.88 -6.81 8.72
C THR A 149 3.95 -7.22 9.74
N VAL A 150 4.95 -8.01 9.33
CA VAL A 150 6.07 -8.42 10.18
C VAL A 150 6.89 -7.21 10.58
N ASP A 151 7.26 -6.38 9.62
CA ASP A 151 8.14 -5.23 9.84
C ASP A 151 7.46 -4.12 10.65
N MET A 152 6.18 -3.83 10.40
CA MET A 152 5.41 -2.87 11.21
C MET A 152 5.34 -3.29 12.68
N LYS A 153 5.24 -4.59 12.96
CA LYS A 153 5.23 -5.14 14.32
C LYS A 153 6.62 -5.17 14.95
N GLN A 154 7.65 -5.52 14.18
CA GLN A 154 9.02 -5.66 14.68
C GLN A 154 9.67 -4.29 14.93
N PHE A 155 9.41 -3.32 14.04
CA PHE A 155 10.02 -1.99 14.01
C PHE A 155 8.96 -0.88 14.02
N PRO A 156 8.37 -0.56 15.19
CA PRO A 156 7.44 0.57 15.31
C PRO A 156 8.08 1.87 14.80
N GLY A 157 7.39 2.57 13.88
CA GLY A 157 7.92 3.79 13.26
C GLY A 157 8.87 3.57 12.08
N ILE A 158 8.98 2.34 11.56
CA ILE A 158 9.62 2.07 10.27
C ILE A 158 9.02 2.95 9.17
N THR A 159 9.87 3.53 8.33
CA THR A 159 9.40 4.44 7.28
C THR A 159 8.75 3.67 6.13
N PRO A 160 7.83 4.31 5.37
CA PRO A 160 7.25 3.68 4.19
C PRO A 160 8.29 3.18 3.18
N ALA A 161 9.38 3.93 2.95
CA ALA A 161 10.43 3.51 2.02
C ALA A 161 11.20 2.26 2.51
N GLU A 162 11.42 2.12 3.81
CA GLU A 162 12.06 0.93 4.39
C GLU A 162 11.14 -0.29 4.35
N LEU A 163 9.83 -0.09 4.63
CA LEU A 163 8.81 -1.12 4.48
C LEU A 163 8.78 -1.66 3.05
N GLU A 164 8.69 -0.78 2.06
CA GLU A 164 8.67 -1.13 0.64
C GLU A 164 9.93 -1.87 0.20
N TYR A 165 11.10 -1.39 0.65
CA TYR A 165 12.37 -2.02 0.34
C TYR A 165 12.40 -3.47 0.82
N ARG A 166 12.08 -3.71 2.09
CA ARG A 166 12.10 -5.05 2.69
C ARG A 166 11.05 -5.97 2.08
N ALA A 167 9.83 -5.49 1.86
CA ALA A 167 8.78 -6.27 1.23
C ALA A 167 9.11 -6.67 -0.21
N LYS A 168 9.77 -5.80 -0.98
CA LYS A 168 10.26 -6.11 -2.34
C LYS A 168 11.41 -7.11 -2.36
N LEU A 169 12.27 -7.14 -1.33
CA LEU A 169 13.28 -8.19 -1.17
C LEU A 169 12.65 -9.58 -0.97
N VAL A 170 11.46 -9.67 -0.38
CA VAL A 170 10.78 -10.96 -0.17
C VAL A 170 9.91 -11.37 -1.35
N GLY A 171 9.22 -10.41 -1.98
CA GLY A 171 8.31 -10.68 -3.11
C GLY A 171 8.99 -11.12 -4.40
N LEU A 172 10.33 -11.00 -4.49
CA LEU A 172 11.23 -11.49 -5.55
C LEU A 172 10.61 -11.71 -6.93
N LEU A 173 10.20 -10.60 -7.57
CA LEU A 173 9.94 -10.57 -8.99
C LEU A 173 10.71 -9.40 -9.61
N GLN A 174 11.40 -9.66 -10.74
CA GLN A 174 12.03 -8.64 -11.58
C GLN A 174 11.07 -7.50 -12.02
N LYS A 175 9.77 -7.64 -11.73
CA LYS A 175 8.70 -6.69 -12.03
C LYS A 175 8.78 -5.36 -11.28
N PHE A 176 9.62 -5.20 -10.24
CA PHE A 176 9.76 -3.92 -9.53
C PHE A 176 10.73 -2.94 -10.21
N LEU A 177 11.59 -3.42 -11.13
CA LEU A 177 12.58 -2.58 -11.83
C LEU A 177 11.99 -1.45 -12.69
N PRO A 178 10.82 -1.61 -13.35
CA PRO A 178 10.17 -0.51 -14.07
C PRO A 178 9.69 0.64 -13.18
N GLU A 179 9.54 0.42 -11.87
CA GLU A 179 9.14 1.46 -10.90
C GLU A 179 10.34 2.27 -10.38
N ALA A 180 11.58 1.85 -10.66
CA ALA A 180 12.78 2.48 -10.13
C ALA A 180 12.99 3.89 -10.68
N ASP A 181 12.79 4.89 -9.82
CA ASP A 181 12.97 6.31 -10.15
C ASP A 181 13.46 7.10 -8.93
N GLU A 182 14.73 7.50 -8.95
CA GLU A 182 15.34 8.28 -7.86
C GLU A 182 14.84 9.73 -7.80
N SER A 183 14.22 10.24 -8.87
CA SER A 183 13.68 11.60 -8.90
C SER A 183 12.38 11.76 -8.11
N ARG A 184 11.70 10.64 -7.81
CA ARG A 184 10.41 10.61 -7.09
C ARG A 184 10.60 10.44 -5.59
N THR A 185 11.22 11.43 -4.94
CA THR A 185 11.57 11.40 -3.50
C THR A 185 10.38 11.26 -2.53
N GLY A 186 9.14 11.49 -2.99
CA GLY A 186 7.92 11.27 -2.22
C GLY A 186 7.26 9.90 -2.44
N ASP A 187 7.83 9.04 -3.28
CA ASP A 187 7.28 7.73 -3.65
C ASP A 187 8.14 6.61 -3.06
N SER A 188 7.63 5.98 -2.00
CA SER A 188 8.33 4.90 -1.30
C SER A 188 8.58 3.69 -2.20
N HIS A 189 7.64 3.35 -3.10
CA HIS A 189 7.84 2.25 -4.04
C HIS A 189 8.97 2.57 -5.01
N ALA A 190 9.00 3.78 -5.58
CA ALA A 190 10.02 4.18 -6.55
C ALA A 190 11.42 4.20 -5.94
N MET A 191 11.53 4.75 -4.72
CA MET A 191 12.79 4.78 -3.96
C MET A 191 13.29 3.37 -3.61
N ALA A 192 12.41 2.50 -3.12
CA ALA A 192 12.73 1.12 -2.81
C ALA A 192 13.21 0.35 -4.05
N SER A 193 12.51 0.51 -5.18
CA SER A 193 12.89 -0.10 -6.46
C SER A 193 14.24 0.41 -6.97
N ALA A 194 14.52 1.71 -6.84
CA ALA A 194 15.81 2.29 -7.22
C ALA A 194 16.96 1.72 -6.38
N ARG A 195 16.77 1.57 -5.06
CA ARG A 195 17.74 0.92 -4.18
C ARG A 195 18.02 -0.52 -4.60
N ILE A 196 16.97 -1.33 -4.78
CA ILE A 196 17.09 -2.73 -5.23
C ILE A 196 17.83 -2.82 -6.56
N LYS A 197 17.50 -1.96 -7.53
CA LYS A 197 18.16 -1.94 -8.84
C LYS A 197 19.68 -1.76 -8.72
N ARG A 198 20.16 -0.92 -7.79
CA ARG A 198 21.60 -0.73 -7.54
C ARG A 198 22.23 -1.93 -6.84
N GLU A 199 21.57 -2.47 -5.81
CA GLU A 199 22.12 -3.56 -5.00
C GLU A 199 22.16 -4.92 -5.70
N PHE A 200 21.39 -5.06 -6.79
CA PHE A 200 21.36 -6.22 -7.69
C PHE A 200 22.16 -6.01 -8.99
N ALA A 201 22.89 -4.89 -9.15
CA ALA A 201 23.59 -4.58 -10.39
C ALA A 201 24.62 -5.66 -10.80
N ASP A 202 25.29 -6.25 -9.81
CA ASP A 202 26.32 -7.29 -10.00
C ASP A 202 25.79 -8.71 -9.81
N THR A 203 24.48 -8.89 -9.65
CA THR A 203 23.84 -10.21 -9.46
C THR A 203 23.44 -10.79 -10.81
N ASP A 204 23.67 -12.10 -11.02
CA ASP A 204 23.09 -12.79 -12.17
C ASP A 204 21.57 -12.90 -12.01
N GLN A 205 20.85 -11.94 -12.57
CA GLN A 205 19.40 -11.88 -12.50
C GLN A 205 18.70 -13.00 -13.31
N ARG A 206 19.42 -13.75 -14.15
CA ARG A 206 18.86 -14.92 -14.86
C ARG A 206 18.80 -16.16 -13.97
N SER A 207 19.55 -16.17 -12.86
CA SER A 207 19.59 -17.26 -11.90
C SER A 207 18.71 -16.95 -10.70
N LEU A 208 17.58 -17.67 -10.59
CA LEU A 208 16.65 -17.51 -9.46
C LEU A 208 17.34 -17.72 -8.11
N SER A 209 18.24 -18.71 -8.01
CA SER A 209 18.98 -18.98 -6.77
C SER A 209 19.94 -17.84 -6.40
N CYS A 210 20.60 -17.22 -7.40
CA CYS A 210 21.46 -16.06 -7.14
C CYS A 210 20.65 -14.86 -6.67
N VAL A 211 19.50 -14.61 -7.29
CA VAL A 211 18.56 -13.55 -6.90
C VAL A 211 18.04 -13.78 -5.48
N GLN A 212 17.61 -15.00 -5.15
CA GLN A 212 17.14 -15.38 -3.82
C GLN A 212 18.22 -15.22 -2.75
N ALA A 213 19.44 -15.71 -3.02
CA ALA A 213 20.55 -15.59 -2.09
C ALA A 213 20.90 -14.12 -1.82
N ARG A 214 20.96 -13.28 -2.87
CA ARG A 214 21.24 -11.86 -2.72
C ARG A 214 20.14 -11.13 -1.95
N ALA A 215 18.88 -11.42 -2.24
CA ALA A 215 17.76 -10.80 -1.54
C ALA A 215 17.76 -11.14 -0.04
N LEU A 216 18.05 -12.40 0.30
CA LEU A 216 18.15 -12.85 1.68
C LEU A 216 19.32 -12.18 2.42
N GLU A 217 20.47 -12.08 1.78
CA GLU A 217 21.64 -11.36 2.31
C GLU A 217 21.29 -9.89 2.62
N LEU A 218 20.67 -9.20 1.67
CA LEU A 218 20.24 -7.80 1.83
C LEU A 218 19.18 -7.65 2.92
N LEU A 219 18.23 -8.59 3.00
CA LEU A 219 17.18 -8.56 4.03
C LEU A 219 17.76 -8.73 5.42
N HIS A 220 18.71 -9.64 5.61
CA HIS A 220 19.40 -9.84 6.89
C HIS A 220 20.23 -8.60 7.26
N ALA A 221 21.06 -8.10 6.35
CA ALA A 221 21.85 -6.89 6.60
C ALA A 221 20.97 -5.69 6.98
N HIS A 222 19.85 -5.50 6.28
CA HIS A 222 18.91 -4.43 6.61
C HIS A 222 18.16 -4.69 7.91
N THR A 223 17.98 -5.95 8.33
CA THR A 223 17.38 -6.27 9.63
C THR A 223 18.31 -5.78 10.75
N ASP A 224 19.61 -6.02 10.64
CA ASP A 224 20.60 -5.51 11.60
C ASP A 224 20.59 -3.97 11.67
N GLU A 225 20.50 -3.29 10.52
CA GLU A 225 20.36 -1.83 10.44
C GLU A 225 19.07 -1.33 11.14
N MET A 226 17.94 -2.01 10.91
CA MET A 226 16.67 -1.66 11.55
C MET A 226 16.69 -1.93 13.05
N GLU A 227 17.35 -2.98 13.51
CA GLU A 227 17.51 -3.27 14.94
C GLU A 227 18.38 -2.22 15.63
N GLU A 228 19.44 -1.73 14.99
CA GLU A 228 20.22 -0.62 15.55
C GLU A 228 19.39 0.67 15.61
N LYS A 229 18.63 0.97 14.55
CA LYS A 229 17.86 2.21 14.39
C LYS A 229 16.62 2.26 15.30
N TYR A 230 15.86 1.16 15.36
CA TYR A 230 14.58 1.08 16.05
C TYR A 230 14.63 0.26 17.35
N GLY A 231 15.58 -0.66 17.51
CA GLY A 231 15.71 -1.50 18.71
C GLY A 231 16.02 -0.71 19.98
N LYS A 232 16.73 0.42 19.88
CA LYS A 232 16.98 1.32 21.03
C LYS A 232 15.70 1.98 21.57
N GLN A 233 14.64 2.08 20.77
CA GLN A 233 13.36 2.67 21.21
C GLN A 233 12.59 1.76 22.17
N LYS A 234 12.80 0.43 22.12
CA LYS A 234 12.20 -0.53 23.07
C LYS A 234 12.78 -0.42 24.49
N ALA A 235 13.99 0.11 24.66
CA ALA A 235 14.65 0.19 25.96
C ALA A 235 14.21 1.40 26.81
N VAL A 236 13.59 2.42 26.20
CA VAL A 236 13.26 3.70 26.87
C VAL A 236 11.81 3.76 27.35
N SER A 237 10.92 2.92 26.83
CA SER A 237 9.50 2.87 27.21
C SER A 237 9.15 1.91 28.36
N GLY A 238 10.16 1.28 28.97
CA GLY A 238 10.00 0.34 30.08
C GLY A 238 10.54 0.81 31.43
N GLY A 239 10.73 2.13 31.62
CA GLY A 239 11.20 2.75 32.86
C GLY A 239 10.08 3.43 33.64
#